data_AF-A0AAV6VEY6-F1
#
_entry.id   AF-A0AAV6VEY6-F1
#
_cell.length_a   1.000
_cell.length_b   1.000
_cell.length_c   1.000
_cell.angle_alpha   90.00
_cell.angle_beta   90.00
_cell.angle_gamma   90.00
#
_symmetry.space_group_name_H-M   'P 1'
#
loop_
_entity.id
_entity.type
_entity.pdbx_description
1 polymer ?
#
loop_
_entity_poly.entity_id
_entity_poly.type
_entity_poly.pdbx_seq_one_letter_code
_entity_poly.pdbx_strand_id
1 'polypeptide(L)'
;MNVLCKCKELYPNNSDNDNMKQTSYLTGVSKASIIRMISEYKTTGSLSTPSKKQTPGKRTTRLQRYDEATLSGIRQIVDVYQQRKQYYSVKQVMHDINEDPKLPNISRKTTERLLKDLGICAKKSTKSVSPRGVKKSKEAILFINSG
;
A
#
# COMPACT_ATOMS: atom_id res chain seq x y z
N MET A 1 23.83 6.90 -22.04
CA MET A 1 23.83 6.33 -23.41
C MET A 1 22.77 5.24 -23.48
N ASN A 2 21.83 5.28 -24.43
CA ASN A 2 20.77 4.27 -24.61
C ASN A 2 21.35 3.00 -25.26
N VAL A 3 20.84 1.80 -24.94
CA VAL A 3 21.28 0.50 -25.50
C VAL A 3 21.23 0.52 -27.04
N LEU A 4 20.24 1.20 -27.63
CA LEU A 4 20.17 1.34 -29.09
C LEU A 4 21.37 2.12 -29.67
N CYS A 5 21.81 3.19 -29.02
CA CYS A 5 22.99 3.96 -29.46
C CYS A 5 24.23 3.06 -29.45
N LYS A 6 24.38 2.26 -28.40
CA LYS A 6 25.48 1.30 -28.28
C LYS A 6 25.43 0.22 -29.37
N CYS A 7 24.24 -0.25 -29.74
CA CYS A 7 24.09 -1.20 -30.86
C CYS A 7 24.49 -0.57 -32.21
N LYS A 8 24.14 0.70 -32.45
CA LYS A 8 24.53 1.42 -33.67
C LYS A 8 26.04 1.66 -33.76
N GLU A 9 26.70 1.92 -32.63
CA GLU A 9 28.15 2.10 -32.57
C GLU A 9 28.91 0.79 -32.83
N LEU A 10 28.43 -0.33 -32.27
CA LEU A 10 29.06 -1.64 -32.44
C LEU A 10 28.83 -2.24 -33.83
N TYR A 11 27.69 -1.93 -34.46
CA TYR A 11 27.31 -2.48 -35.76
C TYR A 11 26.84 -1.38 -36.73
N PRO A 12 27.75 -0.53 -37.22
CA PRO A 12 27.41 0.61 -38.07
C PRO A 12 26.85 0.22 -39.44
N ASN A 13 27.20 -0.97 -39.94
CA ASN A 13 26.74 -1.48 -41.24
C ASN A 13 25.36 -2.15 -41.19
N ASN A 14 24.79 -2.36 -40.00
CA ASN A 14 23.49 -2.99 -39.85
C ASN A 14 22.35 -2.00 -40.13
N SER A 15 21.27 -2.51 -40.71
CA SER A 15 20.03 -1.74 -40.84
C SER A 15 19.51 -1.32 -39.47
N ASP A 16 18.89 -0.14 -39.40
CA ASP A 16 18.20 0.35 -38.19
C ASP A 16 17.20 -0.66 -37.64
N ASN A 17 16.55 -1.44 -38.52
CA ASN A 17 15.63 -2.49 -38.13
C ASN A 17 16.33 -3.63 -37.38
N ASP A 18 17.52 -4.03 -37.83
CA ASP A 18 18.29 -5.11 -37.23
C ASP A 18 18.93 -4.67 -35.91
N ASN A 19 19.39 -3.42 -35.82
CA ASN A 19 19.82 -2.81 -34.57
C ASN A 19 18.68 -2.74 -33.53
N MET A 20 17.44 -2.50 -33.96
CA MET A 20 16.26 -2.57 -33.09
C MET A 20 15.93 -3.99 -32.63
N LYS A 21 16.03 -5.00 -33.50
CA LYS A 21 15.86 -6.41 -33.12
C LYS A 21 16.90 -6.82 -32.09
N GLN A 22 18.16 -6.43 -32.31
CA GLN A 22 19.25 -6.72 -31.38
C GLN A 22 19.02 -6.02 -30.03
N THR A 23 18.60 -4.76 -30.04
CA THR A 23 18.24 -4.03 -28.82
C THR A 23 17.09 -4.73 -28.07
N SER A 24 16.09 -5.22 -28.80
CA SER A 24 14.96 -5.97 -28.21
C SER A 24 15.41 -7.26 -27.55
N TYR A 25 16.27 -8.04 -28.21
CA TYR A 25 16.86 -9.26 -27.67
C TYR A 25 17.68 -8.99 -26.40
N LEU A 26 18.54 -7.96 -26.43
CA LEU A 26 19.42 -7.63 -25.31
C LEU A 26 18.67 -7.09 -24.08
N THR A 27 17.60 -6.32 -24.30
CA THR A 27 16.85 -5.67 -23.21
C THR A 27 15.65 -6.49 -22.72
N GLY A 28 15.24 -7.52 -23.46
CA GLY A 28 14.01 -8.27 -23.20
C GLY A 28 12.74 -7.44 -23.39
N VAL A 29 12.84 -6.27 -24.02
CA VAL A 29 11.70 -5.36 -24.26
C VAL A 29 11.24 -5.50 -25.70
N SER A 30 9.93 -5.50 -25.92
CA SER A 30 9.38 -5.60 -27.28
C SER A 30 9.85 -4.44 -28.18
N LYS A 31 10.07 -4.73 -29.46
CA LYS A 31 10.41 -3.72 -30.47
C LYS A 31 9.41 -2.56 -30.49
N ALA A 32 8.11 -2.84 -30.36
CA ALA A 32 7.07 -1.82 -30.33
C ALA A 32 7.21 -0.86 -29.13
N SER A 33 7.54 -1.39 -27.94
CA SER A 33 7.80 -0.58 -26.76
C SER A 33 9.06 0.28 -26.92
N ILE A 34 10.13 -0.27 -27.52
CA ILE A 34 11.36 0.48 -27.81
C ILE A 34 11.08 1.64 -28.76
N ILE A 35 10.35 1.39 -29.85
CA ILE A 35 9.93 2.45 -30.80
C ILE A 35 9.14 3.54 -30.09
N ARG A 36 8.14 3.14 -29.27
CA ARG A 36 7.33 4.08 -28.50
C ARG A 36 8.17 4.94 -27.57
N MET A 37 9.09 4.33 -26.81
CA MET A 37 10.00 5.06 -25.93
C MET A 37 10.90 6.02 -26.71
N ILE A 38 11.42 5.62 -27.87
CA ILE A 38 12.24 6.51 -28.71
C ILE A 38 11.40 7.67 -29.25
N SER A 39 10.19 7.41 -29.74
CA SER A 39 9.31 8.48 -30.24
C SER A 39 8.94 9.46 -29.15
N GLU A 40 8.65 8.95 -27.95
CA GLU A 40 8.34 9.77 -26.77
C GLU A 40 9.53 10.62 -26.38
N TYR A 41 10.72 10.03 -26.26
CA TYR A 41 11.93 10.78 -25.94
C TYR A 41 12.27 11.84 -26.99
N LYS A 42 12.05 11.56 -28.28
CA LYS A 42 12.27 12.54 -29.36
C LYS A 42 11.31 13.72 -29.30
N THR A 43 10.06 13.51 -28.90
CA THR A 43 9.03 14.56 -28.88
C THR A 43 9.07 15.41 -27.62
N THR A 44 9.33 14.80 -26.46
CA THR A 44 9.27 15.48 -25.14
C THR A 44 10.65 15.77 -24.53
N GLY A 45 11.72 15.18 -25.07
CA GLY A 45 13.05 15.22 -24.47
C GLY A 45 13.20 14.35 -23.20
N SER A 46 12.15 13.66 -22.77
CA SER A 46 12.16 12.83 -21.54
C SER A 46 11.15 11.67 -21.60
N LEU A 47 11.50 10.53 -21.01
CA LEU A 47 10.56 9.41 -20.91
C LEU A 47 9.57 9.65 -19.76
N SER A 48 8.27 9.59 -20.04
CA SER A 48 7.25 9.66 -19.02
C SER A 48 7.22 8.35 -18.24
N THR A 49 7.49 8.44 -16.94
CA THR A 49 7.25 7.32 -16.05
C THR A 49 5.74 7.08 -15.94
N PRO A 50 5.27 5.81 -15.89
CA PRO A 50 3.88 5.52 -15.58
C PRO A 50 3.52 6.18 -14.27
N SER A 51 2.82 7.30 -14.35
CA SER A 51 2.39 8.02 -13.16
C SER A 51 1.44 7.08 -12.41
N LYS A 52 1.80 6.72 -11.18
CA LYS A 52 0.78 6.34 -10.19
C LYS A 52 -0.12 7.56 -10.14
N LYS A 53 -1.27 7.52 -10.83
CA LYS A 53 -2.30 8.56 -10.79
C LYS A 53 -2.83 8.69 -9.37
N GLN A 54 -2.02 9.24 -8.48
CA GLN A 54 -2.49 9.85 -7.26
C GLN A 54 -2.98 11.20 -7.73
N THR A 55 -4.29 11.33 -7.93
CA THR A 55 -4.90 12.62 -8.25
C THR A 55 -4.46 13.63 -7.20
N PRO A 56 -3.63 14.63 -7.55
CA PRO A 56 -3.27 15.71 -6.63
C PRO A 56 -4.59 16.37 -6.21
N GLY A 57 -4.91 16.35 -4.91
CA GLY A 57 -6.16 16.93 -4.38
C GLY A 57 -7.22 15.94 -3.89
N LYS A 58 -7.15 14.63 -4.19
CA LYS A 58 -8.11 13.61 -3.64
C LYS A 58 -7.65 12.96 -2.33
N ARG A 59 -6.68 13.56 -1.65
CA ARG A 59 -6.32 13.17 -0.28
C ARG A 59 -6.97 14.16 0.68
N THR A 60 -8.28 14.10 0.86
CA THR A 60 -8.82 14.52 2.16
C THR A 60 -8.17 13.59 3.17
N THR A 61 -7.19 14.12 3.89
CA THR A 61 -6.61 13.39 5.02
C THR A 61 -7.74 13.05 5.97
N ARG A 62 -7.65 11.94 6.70
CA ARG A 62 -8.73 11.58 7.64
C ARG A 62 -8.95 12.71 8.65
N LEU A 63 -7.89 13.43 8.99
CA LEU A 63 -7.92 14.66 9.80
C LEU A 63 -8.74 15.80 9.16
N GLN A 64 -8.77 15.92 7.83
CA GLN A 64 -9.64 16.88 7.12
C GLN A 64 -11.06 16.37 6.93
N ARG A 65 -11.28 15.05 7.03
CA ARG A 65 -12.61 14.44 6.83
C ARG A 65 -13.49 14.53 8.07
N TYR A 66 -12.89 14.47 9.26
CA TYR A 66 -13.60 14.60 10.52
C TYR A 66 -13.38 15.99 11.09
N ASP A 67 -14.44 16.59 11.63
CA ASP A 67 -14.35 17.88 12.29
C ASP A 67 -13.49 17.80 13.56
N GLU A 68 -12.90 18.92 13.96
CA GLU A 68 -12.03 18.99 15.14
C GLU A 68 -12.78 18.57 16.42
N ALA A 69 -14.08 18.89 16.51
CA ALA A 69 -14.94 18.43 17.61
C ALA A 69 -14.99 16.89 17.70
N THR A 70 -15.06 16.23 16.55
CA THR A 70 -15.06 14.76 16.47
C THR A 70 -13.68 14.20 16.88
N LEU A 71 -12.59 14.80 16.40
CA LEU A 71 -11.24 14.37 16.74
C LEU A 71 -10.95 14.57 18.23
N SER A 72 -11.42 15.67 18.82
CA SER A 72 -11.34 15.95 20.24
C SER A 72 -12.10 14.92 21.08
N GLY A 73 -13.34 14.57 20.71
CA GLY A 73 -14.09 13.51 21.38
C GLY A 73 -13.39 12.14 21.34
N ILE A 74 -12.81 11.78 20.20
CA ILE A 74 -12.02 10.54 20.07
C ILE A 74 -10.78 10.56 20.98
N ARG A 75 -10.08 11.70 21.08
CA ARG A 75 -8.93 11.85 22.00
C ARG A 75 -9.37 11.67 23.45
N GLN A 76 -10.46 12.31 23.87
CA GLN A 76 -10.98 12.20 25.23
C GLN A 76 -11.30 10.75 25.62
N ILE A 77 -11.97 10.00 24.74
CA ILE A 77 -12.25 8.57 24.97
C ILE A 77 -10.96 7.81 25.23
N VAL A 78 -9.95 8.01 24.38
CA VAL A 78 -8.64 7.35 24.54
C VAL A 78 -7.93 7.81 25.81
N ASP A 79 -7.99 9.10 26.14
CA ASP A 79 -7.33 9.66 27.32
C ASP A 79 -7.89 9.06 28.61
N VAL A 80 -9.21 8.80 28.67
CA VAL A 80 -9.83 8.06 29.78
C VAL A 80 -9.21 6.68 29.95
N TYR A 81 -8.98 5.94 28.86
CA TYR A 81 -8.31 4.65 28.91
C TYR A 81 -6.86 4.76 29.39
N GLN A 82 -6.14 5.78 28.93
CA GLN A 82 -4.75 6.01 29.34
C GLN A 82 -4.65 6.39 30.82
N GLN A 83 -5.53 7.27 31.31
CA GLN A 83 -5.61 7.68 32.72
C GLN A 83 -5.91 6.50 33.64
N ARG A 84 -6.80 5.59 33.21
CA ARG A 84 -7.11 4.35 33.94
C ARG A 84 -5.97 3.31 33.89
N LYS A 85 -4.87 3.59 33.19
CA LYS A 85 -3.76 2.66 32.92
C LYS A 85 -4.21 1.32 32.35
N GLN A 86 -5.37 1.30 31.69
CA GLN A 86 -5.94 0.09 31.10
C GLN A 86 -5.42 -0.10 29.69
N TYR A 87 -5.15 -1.34 29.33
CA TYR A 87 -4.89 -1.70 27.95
C TYR A 87 -6.22 -1.68 27.18
N TYR A 88 -6.28 -0.95 26.07
CA TYR A 88 -7.45 -0.92 25.20
C TYR A 88 -7.15 -1.53 23.83
N SER A 89 -8.12 -2.24 23.29
CA SER A 89 -8.15 -2.71 21.91
C SER A 89 -8.79 -1.66 21.01
N VAL A 90 -8.36 -1.60 19.74
CA VAL A 90 -9.01 -0.76 18.73
C VAL A 90 -10.51 -1.08 18.61
N LYS A 91 -10.92 -2.33 18.86
CA LYS A 91 -12.34 -2.71 18.85
C LYS A 91 -13.14 -2.08 19.99
N GLN A 92 -12.54 -1.94 21.17
CA GLN A 92 -13.20 -1.33 22.34
C GLN A 92 -13.36 0.16 22.08
N VAL A 93 -12.31 0.85 21.65
CA VAL A 93 -12.38 2.28 21.31
C VAL A 93 -13.40 2.54 20.19
N MET A 94 -13.46 1.67 19.17
CA MET A 94 -14.48 1.78 18.12
C MET A 94 -15.90 1.61 18.67
N HIS A 95 -16.11 0.68 19.63
CA HIS A 95 -17.41 0.48 20.26
C HIS A 95 -17.86 1.73 21.00
N ASP A 96 -17.01 2.26 21.88
CA ASP A 96 -17.31 3.45 22.67
C ASP A 96 -17.54 4.69 21.80
N ILE A 97 -16.79 4.84 20.70
CA ILE A 97 -17.02 5.93 19.72
C ILE A 97 -18.40 5.78 19.06
N ASN A 98 -18.82 4.56 18.75
CA ASN A 98 -20.09 4.31 18.08
C ASN A 98 -21.30 4.35 19.04
N GLU A 99 -21.07 4.21 20.35
CA GLU A 99 -22.10 4.37 21.38
C GLU A 99 -22.38 5.83 21.72
N ASP A 100 -21.41 6.73 21.54
CA ASP A 100 -21.61 8.16 21.76
C ASP A 100 -22.46 8.77 20.63
N PRO A 101 -23.67 9.29 20.92
CA PRO A 101 -24.54 9.88 19.90
C PRO A 101 -23.97 11.15 19.26
N LYS A 102 -22.95 11.76 19.85
CA LYS A 102 -22.28 12.96 19.31
C LYS A 102 -21.19 12.64 18.31
N LEU A 103 -20.76 11.37 18.21
CA LEU A 103 -19.68 10.94 17.33
C LEU A 103 -20.22 10.12 16.15
N PRO A 104 -19.57 10.19 14.98
CA PRO A 104 -19.98 9.44 13.81
C PRO A 104 -19.63 7.96 13.98
N ASN A 105 -20.48 7.08 13.45
CA ASN A 105 -20.18 5.65 13.39
C ASN A 105 -19.00 5.40 12.43
N ILE A 106 -17.93 4.79 12.95
CA ILE A 106 -16.71 4.51 12.20
C ILE A 106 -16.36 3.03 12.19
N SER A 107 -15.81 2.57 11.06
CA SER A 107 -15.31 1.20 10.96
C SER A 107 -14.02 1.02 11.78
N ARG A 108 -13.78 -0.19 12.28
CA ARG A 108 -12.54 -0.56 12.99
C ARG A 108 -11.27 -0.11 12.25
N LYS A 109 -11.21 -0.30 10.94
CA LYS A 109 -10.02 0.03 10.12
C LYS A 109 -9.82 1.55 10.05
N THR A 110 -10.91 2.31 10.06
CA THR A 110 -10.88 3.77 10.12
C THR A 110 -10.41 4.23 11.49
N THR A 111 -10.94 3.66 12.58
CA THR A 111 -10.49 3.92 13.96
C THR A 111 -8.99 3.67 14.11
N GLU A 112 -8.49 2.51 13.64
CA GLU A 112 -7.05 2.19 13.72
C GLU A 112 -6.18 3.24 13.01
N ARG A 113 -6.62 3.70 11.85
CA ARG A 113 -5.88 4.71 11.07
C ARG A 113 -5.98 6.09 11.70
N LEU A 114 -7.15 6.47 12.23
CA LEU A 114 -7.37 7.74 12.93
C LEU A 114 -6.49 7.83 14.18
N LEU A 115 -6.45 6.76 15.00
CA LEU A 115 -5.59 6.73 16.18
C LEU A 115 -4.11 6.93 15.80
N LYS A 116 -3.64 6.26 14.74
CA LYS A 116 -2.28 6.47 14.22
C LYS A 116 -2.04 7.90 13.75
N ASP A 117 -2.99 8.49 13.03
CA ASP A 117 -2.89 9.88 12.55
C ASP A 117 -2.89 10.88 13.72
N LEU A 118 -3.56 10.56 14.83
CA LEU A 118 -3.57 11.34 16.07
C LEU A 118 -2.30 11.12 16.93
N GLY A 119 -1.35 10.29 16.48
CA GLY A 119 -0.14 9.95 17.24
C GLY A 119 -0.36 8.92 18.35
N ILE A 120 -1.54 8.32 18.42
CA ILE A 120 -1.94 7.36 19.45
C ILE A 120 -1.59 5.95 18.97
N CYS A 121 -0.53 5.39 19.52
CA CYS A 121 -0.18 3.99 19.31
C CYS A 121 -0.96 3.11 20.29
N ALA A 122 -2.04 2.49 19.81
CA ALA A 122 -2.64 1.36 20.50
C ALA A 122 -1.55 0.29 20.67
N LYS A 123 -1.12 0.05 21.91
CA LYS A 123 -0.24 -1.07 22.23
C LYS A 123 -0.94 -2.33 21.74
N LYS A 124 -0.24 -3.42 21.38
CA LYS A 124 -0.91 -4.71 21.09
C LYS A 124 -1.09 -5.51 22.39
N SER A 125 -2.24 -6.14 22.56
CA SER A 125 -2.52 -7.02 23.70
C SER A 125 -1.61 -8.22 23.51
N THR A 126 -0.85 -8.56 24.53
CA THR A 126 0.00 -9.75 24.54
C THR A 126 -0.81 -11.05 24.66
N LYS A 127 -2.14 -11.00 24.76
CA LYS A 127 -2.99 -12.19 24.83
C LYS A 127 -3.55 -12.58 23.45
N SER A 128 -3.04 -13.72 22.97
CA SER A 128 -3.44 -14.55 21.82
C SER A 128 -3.51 -13.89 20.44
N VAL A 129 -2.36 -13.81 19.77
CA VAL A 129 -2.32 -13.89 18.30
C VAL A 129 -2.27 -15.38 17.95
N SER A 130 -3.39 -15.96 17.53
CA SER A 130 -3.32 -17.22 16.78
C SER A 130 -2.48 -16.97 15.51
N PRO A 131 -1.51 -17.84 15.18
CA PRO A 131 -0.69 -17.65 13.99
C PRO A 131 -1.59 -17.62 12.75
N ARG A 132 -1.69 -16.45 12.12
CA ARG A 132 -2.28 -16.34 10.79
C ARG A 132 -1.32 -17.01 9.81
N GLY A 133 -1.69 -18.19 9.32
CA GLY A 133 -1.09 -18.74 8.10
C GLY A 133 -0.47 -20.13 8.15
N VAL A 134 -0.96 -21.07 8.96
CA VAL A 134 -0.71 -22.50 8.68
C VAL A 134 -2.00 -23.09 8.14
N LYS A 135 -2.05 -23.37 6.83
CA LYS A 135 -3.07 -24.23 6.24
C LYS A 135 -2.93 -25.59 6.92
N LYS A 136 -3.90 -25.99 7.75
CA LYS A 136 -3.97 -27.40 8.19
C LYS A 136 -4.25 -28.24 6.95
N SER A 137 -3.24 -28.96 6.45
CA SER A 137 -3.48 -30.08 5.55
C SER A 137 -4.33 -31.12 6.30
N LYS A 138 -5.32 -31.70 5.61
CA LYS A 138 -6.33 -32.60 6.19
C LYS A 138 -5.78 -34.00 6.54
N GLU A 139 -4.48 -34.24 6.45
CA GLU A 139 -3.91 -35.59 6.54
C GLU A 139 -3.57 -36.06 7.95
N ALA A 140 -3.62 -35.19 8.97
CA ALA A 140 -3.20 -35.56 10.33
C ALA A 140 -4.29 -36.15 11.25
N ILE A 141 -5.51 -36.41 10.76
CA ILE A 141 -6.63 -36.89 11.62
C ILE A 141 -6.79 -38.42 11.60
N LEU A 142 -6.08 -39.15 10.73
CA LEU A 142 -6.27 -40.61 10.59
C LEU A 142 -5.37 -41.51 11.45
N PHE A 143 -4.44 -40.96 12.24
CA PHE A 143 -3.42 -41.79 12.92
C PHE A 143 -3.66 -42.06 14.42
N ILE A 144 -4.80 -41.67 15.00
CA ILE A 144 -5.03 -41.80 16.46
C ILE A 144 -6.12 -42.84 16.82
N ASN A 145 -6.86 -43.40 15.85
CA ASN A 145 -7.93 -44.38 16.15
C ASN A 145 -7.63 -45.78 15.58
N SER A 146 -6.41 -46.28 15.78
CA SER A 146 -6.04 -47.67 15.46
C SER A 146 -4.90 -48.13 16.36
N GLY A 147 -5.22 -48.48 17.60
CA GLY A 147 -4.28 -49.02 18.59
C GLY A 147 -5.00 -49.36 19.88
#